data_AF-A0A6G9SQZ1-F1
#
_entry.id   AF-A0A6G9SQZ1-F1
#
_cell.length_a   1.000
_cell.length_b   1.000
_cell.length_c   1.000
_cell.angle_alpha   90.00
_cell.angle_beta   90.00
_cell.angle_gamma   90.00
#
_symmetry.space_group_name_H-M   'P 1'
#
loop_
_entity.id
_entity.type
_entity.pdbx_description
1 polymer ?
#
loop_
_entity_poly.entity_id
_entity_poly.type
_entity_poly.pdbx_seq_one_letter_code
_entity_poly.pdbx_strand_id
1 'polypeptide(L)'
;MFSAANSLENQLQRWNDIIRNQPQNPNAYIRRGMVNFQLAKIDESIQDFDTAEKIDPRLKPYLWQRGLSYYYAEKFAEGAEQFEIDLTVNAQDVEETVWRYLCIARIDGVEKARNSLLTVRNDPRQIMRSVYDLYAGNCTTDDVLDVGQSEGVKGNFYSHLYLGLYYEAENNLELAQEYIVKAANNYKIDDYMWYLAQVHKTLRQWS
;
A
#
# COMPACT_ATOMS: atom_id res chain seq x y z
N MET A 1 20.79 -19.23 -5.81
CA MET A 1 19.58 -18.66 -5.20
C MET A 1 19.64 -17.14 -5.44
N PHE A 2 19.03 -16.65 -6.53
CA PHE A 2 18.94 -15.21 -6.78
C PHE A 2 17.80 -14.67 -5.91
N SER A 3 18.13 -13.96 -4.82
CA SER A 3 17.13 -13.40 -3.91
C SER A 3 16.32 -12.31 -4.60
N ALA A 4 15.08 -12.07 -4.14
CA ALA A 4 14.25 -10.96 -4.62
C ALA A 4 14.97 -9.60 -4.48
N ALA A 5 15.79 -9.44 -3.43
CA ALA A 5 16.66 -8.27 -3.26
C ALA A 5 17.64 -8.07 -4.44
N ASN A 6 18.27 -9.15 -4.92
CA ASN A 6 19.16 -9.05 -6.09
C ASN A 6 18.40 -8.69 -7.37
N SER A 7 17.14 -9.12 -7.50
CA SER A 7 16.29 -8.68 -8.61
C SER A 7 15.94 -7.19 -8.53
N LEU A 8 15.57 -6.68 -7.36
CA LEU A 8 15.22 -5.28 -7.16
C LEU A 8 16.42 -4.34 -7.37
N GLU A 9 17.61 -4.70 -6.89
CA GLU A 9 18.83 -3.90 -7.12
C GLU A 9 19.20 -3.86 -8.62
N ASN A 10 19.04 -4.96 -9.34
CA ASN A 10 19.21 -4.97 -10.81
C ASN A 10 18.16 -4.09 -11.52
N GLN A 11 16.91 -4.08 -11.04
CA GLN A 11 15.87 -3.19 -11.56
C GLN A 11 16.19 -1.73 -11.27
N LEU A 12 16.67 -1.41 -10.06
CA LEU A 12 17.11 -0.07 -9.68
C LEU A 12 18.21 0.43 -10.62
N GLN A 13 19.23 -0.39 -10.87
CA GLN A 13 20.31 -0.05 -11.79
C GLN A 13 19.79 0.20 -13.21
N ARG A 14 18.88 -0.65 -13.71
CA ARG A 14 18.26 -0.46 -15.02
C ARG A 14 17.52 0.88 -15.12
N TRP A 15 16.74 1.26 -14.12
CA TRP A 15 16.02 2.54 -14.13
C TRP A 15 16.96 3.74 -14.01
N ASN A 16 18.07 3.61 -13.27
CA ASN A 16 19.11 4.63 -13.24
C ASN A 16 19.71 4.88 -14.64
N ASP A 17 19.99 3.83 -15.40
CA ASP A 17 20.53 3.97 -16.75
C ASP A 17 19.50 4.55 -17.73
N ILE A 18 18.22 4.19 -17.60
CA ILE A 18 17.13 4.80 -18.38
C ILE A 18 17.02 6.29 -18.08
N ILE A 19 17.01 6.69 -16.80
CA ILE A 19 16.92 8.10 -16.39
C ILE A 19 18.14 8.89 -16.88
N ARG A 20 19.34 8.32 -16.85
CA ARG A 20 20.55 8.97 -17.39
C ARG A 20 20.39 9.30 -18.88
N ASN A 21 19.77 8.40 -19.66
CA ASN A 21 19.56 8.59 -21.09
C ASN A 21 18.30 9.41 -21.42
N GLN A 22 17.29 9.39 -20.55
CA GLN A 22 15.98 10.01 -20.73
C GLN A 22 15.54 10.76 -19.46
N PRO A 23 16.21 11.85 -19.08
CA PRO A 23 15.98 12.53 -17.81
C PRO A 23 14.61 13.22 -17.70
N GLN A 24 13.88 13.33 -18.82
CA GLN A 24 12.53 13.92 -18.91
C GLN A 24 11.45 12.86 -19.13
N ASN A 25 11.75 11.58 -18.87
CA ASN A 25 10.75 10.51 -18.95
C ASN A 25 10.12 10.28 -17.56
N PRO A 26 8.90 10.79 -17.28
CA PRO A 26 8.30 10.67 -15.96
C PRO A 26 8.03 9.21 -15.58
N ASN A 27 7.72 8.34 -16.55
CA ASN A 27 7.47 6.91 -16.29
C ASN A 27 8.71 6.20 -15.74
N ALA A 28 9.92 6.64 -16.13
CA ALA A 28 11.15 6.06 -15.60
C ALA A 28 11.31 6.37 -14.10
N TYR A 29 10.95 7.58 -13.68
CA TYR A 29 10.94 7.96 -12.26
C TYR A 29 9.84 7.22 -11.49
N ILE A 30 8.61 7.11 -12.02
CA ILE A 30 7.55 6.30 -11.37
C ILE A 30 8.04 4.89 -11.11
N ARG A 31 8.62 4.24 -12.13
CA ARG A 31 9.11 2.86 -12.01
C ARG A 31 10.27 2.74 -11.02
N ARG A 32 11.18 3.71 -10.98
CA ARG A 32 12.26 3.74 -9.99
C ARG A 32 11.71 3.98 -8.57
N GLY A 33 10.74 4.87 -8.42
CA GLY A 33 10.09 5.16 -7.15
C GLY A 33 9.38 3.94 -6.56
N MET A 34 8.72 3.14 -7.41
CA MET A 34 8.16 1.84 -7.02
C MET A 34 9.26 0.88 -6.53
N VAL A 35 10.39 0.77 -7.24
CA VAL A 35 11.51 -0.11 -6.85
C VAL A 35 12.18 0.36 -5.56
N ASN A 36 12.37 1.67 -5.39
CA ASN A 36 12.90 2.27 -4.16
C ASN A 36 12.00 1.95 -2.97
N PHE A 37 10.67 2.07 -3.12
CA PHE A 37 9.72 1.65 -2.10
C PHE A 37 9.90 0.17 -1.75
N GLN A 38 9.95 -0.72 -2.74
CA GLN A 38 10.11 -2.16 -2.53
C GLN A 38 11.44 -2.53 -1.84
N LEU A 39 12.45 -1.66 -1.92
CA LEU A 39 13.73 -1.76 -1.22
C LEU A 39 13.71 -1.09 0.17
N ALA A 40 12.55 -0.63 0.63
CA ALA A 40 12.35 0.16 1.84
C ALA A 40 13.11 1.51 1.86
N LYS A 41 13.47 2.04 0.67
CA LYS A 41 14.08 3.36 0.46
C LYS A 41 12.97 4.40 0.27
N ILE A 42 12.32 4.77 1.38
CA ILE A 42 11.06 5.51 1.37
C ILE A 42 11.23 6.96 0.87
N ASP A 43 12.28 7.66 1.33
CA ASP A 43 12.53 9.05 0.90
C ASP A 43 12.88 9.13 -0.59
N GLU A 44 13.70 8.21 -1.09
CA GLU A 44 14.04 8.12 -2.51
C GLU A 44 12.82 7.77 -3.37
N SER A 45 11.90 6.96 -2.83
CA SER A 45 10.62 6.67 -3.48
C SER A 45 9.78 7.93 -3.67
N ILE A 46 9.63 8.73 -2.61
CA ILE A 46 8.89 10.00 -2.66
C ILE A 46 9.55 10.95 -3.67
N GLN A 47 10.87 11.12 -3.59
CA GLN A 47 11.60 12.01 -4.50
C GLN A 47 11.39 11.65 -5.98
N ASP A 48 11.33 10.36 -6.29
CA ASP A 48 11.06 9.88 -7.65
C ASP A 48 9.63 10.22 -8.11
N PHE A 49 8.62 10.01 -7.26
CA PHE A 49 7.25 10.39 -7.60
C PHE A 49 7.08 11.91 -7.73
N ASP A 50 7.70 12.70 -6.86
CA ASP A 50 7.72 14.17 -6.93
C ASP A 50 8.37 14.65 -8.25
N THR A 51 9.43 13.98 -8.69
CA THR A 51 10.08 14.29 -9.95
C THR A 51 9.21 13.93 -11.15
N ALA A 52 8.51 12.79 -11.11
CA ALA A 52 7.56 12.40 -12.15
C ALA A 52 6.41 13.41 -12.28
N GLU A 53 5.82 13.84 -11.16
CA GLU A 53 4.77 14.88 -11.14
C GLU A 53 5.30 16.22 -11.67
N LYS A 54 6.54 16.61 -11.31
CA LYS A 54 7.13 17.85 -11.81
C LYS A 54 7.32 17.85 -13.33
N ILE A 55 7.65 16.71 -13.92
CA ILE A 55 7.81 16.56 -15.37
C ILE A 55 6.44 16.56 -16.07
N ASP A 56 5.46 15.84 -15.51
CA ASP A 56 4.08 15.82 -16.02
C ASP A 56 3.06 15.91 -14.87
N PRO A 57 2.55 17.13 -14.57
CA PRO A 57 1.61 17.33 -13.46
C PRO A 57 0.28 16.58 -13.61
N ARG A 58 -0.06 16.12 -14.82
CA ARG A 58 -1.28 15.32 -15.05
C ARG A 58 -1.20 13.93 -14.44
N LEU A 59 0.01 13.49 -14.06
CA LEU A 59 0.22 12.21 -13.41
C LEU A 59 -0.21 12.20 -11.94
N LYS A 60 -0.35 13.37 -11.28
CA LYS A 60 -0.64 13.46 -9.84
C LYS A 60 -1.77 12.52 -9.38
N PRO A 61 -2.93 12.40 -10.06
CA PRO A 61 -4.01 11.50 -9.65
C PRO A 61 -3.79 10.01 -9.91
N TYR A 62 -2.64 9.63 -10.46
CA TYR A 62 -2.30 8.25 -10.80
C TYR A 62 -1.08 7.75 -10.01
N LEU A 63 -0.68 8.48 -8.94
CA LEU A 63 0.51 8.21 -8.14
C LEU A 63 0.15 7.66 -6.75
N TRP A 64 -0.80 6.73 -6.66
CA TRP A 64 -1.21 6.14 -5.38
C TRP A 64 -0.07 5.49 -4.60
N GLN A 65 0.96 4.98 -5.28
CA GLN A 65 2.15 4.45 -4.60
C GLN A 65 2.90 5.54 -3.80
N ARG A 66 2.81 6.81 -4.21
CA ARG A 66 3.35 7.94 -3.45
C ARG A 66 2.61 8.13 -2.14
N GLY A 67 1.29 7.89 -2.11
CA GLY A 67 0.49 7.89 -0.88
C GLY A 67 0.97 6.83 0.11
N LEU A 68 1.34 5.65 -0.38
CA LEU A 68 1.96 4.61 0.44
C LEU A 68 3.32 5.06 0.97
N SER A 69 4.19 5.62 0.12
CA SER A 69 5.48 6.14 0.56
C SER A 69 5.32 7.25 1.61
N TYR A 70 4.31 8.12 1.46
CA TYR A 70 3.98 9.12 2.49
C TYR A 70 3.55 8.50 3.81
N TYR A 71 2.71 7.45 3.79
CA TYR A 71 2.35 6.73 5.02
C TYR A 71 3.59 6.20 5.76
N TYR A 72 4.53 5.58 5.04
CA TYR A 72 5.75 5.04 5.67
C TYR A 72 6.79 6.11 6.03
N ALA A 73 6.71 7.30 5.42
CA ALA A 73 7.47 8.48 5.85
C ALA A 73 6.80 9.24 7.02
N GLU A 74 5.70 8.70 7.56
CA GLU A 74 4.87 9.33 8.60
C GLU A 74 4.26 10.69 8.19
N LYS A 75 4.19 10.94 6.88
CA LYS A 75 3.57 12.10 6.26
C LYS A 75 2.08 11.81 6.00
N PHE A 76 1.35 11.53 7.08
CA PHE A 76 -0.01 11.02 6.97
C PHE A 76 -0.98 12.00 6.32
N ALA A 77 -0.80 13.31 6.53
CA ALA A 77 -1.67 14.32 5.91
C ALA A 77 -1.51 14.33 4.39
N GLU A 78 -0.26 14.31 3.92
CA GLU A 78 0.08 14.22 2.50
C GLU A 78 -0.37 12.88 1.89
N GLY A 79 -0.25 11.78 2.64
CA GLY A 79 -0.76 10.47 2.24
C GLY A 79 -2.28 10.47 2.05
N ALA A 80 -3.02 11.00 3.03
CA ALA A 80 -4.48 11.12 2.96
C ALA A 80 -4.92 11.99 1.77
N GLU A 81 -4.28 13.14 1.56
CA GLU A 81 -4.55 14.01 0.41
C GLU A 81 -4.28 13.28 -0.92
N GLN A 82 -3.16 12.57 -1.03
CA GLN A 82 -2.82 11.83 -2.26
C GLN A 82 -3.89 10.79 -2.58
N PHE A 83 -4.33 9.98 -1.61
CA PHE A 83 -5.40 8.99 -1.84
C PHE A 83 -6.75 9.63 -2.17
N GLU A 84 -7.08 10.80 -1.60
CA GLU A 84 -8.27 11.56 -2.00
C GLU A 84 -8.21 11.97 -3.47
N ILE A 85 -7.05 12.42 -3.94
CA ILE A 85 -6.84 12.80 -5.34
C ILE A 85 -6.96 11.56 -6.23
N ASP A 86 -6.36 10.42 -5.85
CA ASP A 86 -6.42 9.19 -6.65
C ASP A 86 -7.85 8.66 -6.80
N LEU A 87 -8.66 8.76 -5.74
CA LEU A 87 -10.09 8.40 -5.77
C LEU A 87 -10.90 9.24 -6.77
N THR A 88 -10.43 10.40 -7.21
CA THR A 88 -11.11 11.20 -8.25
C THR A 88 -11.07 10.52 -9.63
N VAL A 89 -10.09 9.64 -9.87
CA VAL A 89 -9.95 8.87 -11.11
C VAL A 89 -10.18 7.37 -10.92
N ASN A 90 -10.05 6.86 -9.68
CA ASN A 90 -10.27 5.46 -9.30
C ASN A 90 -11.30 5.30 -8.18
N ALA A 91 -12.51 5.82 -8.36
CA ALA A 91 -13.55 5.86 -7.31
C ALA A 91 -14.12 4.48 -6.86
N GLN A 92 -13.62 3.37 -7.41
CA GLN A 92 -14.12 2.01 -7.13
C GLN A 92 -13.13 1.15 -6.36
N ASP A 93 -11.94 1.65 -6.04
CA ASP A 93 -10.91 0.85 -5.42
C ASP A 93 -10.94 1.01 -3.90
N VAL A 94 -11.09 -0.13 -3.21
CA VAL A 94 -11.13 -0.16 -1.75
C VAL A 94 -9.76 0.17 -1.16
N GLU A 95 -8.67 -0.11 -1.86
CA GLU A 95 -7.33 0.09 -1.30
C GLU A 95 -7.12 1.56 -0.96
N GLU A 96 -7.46 2.48 -1.85
CA GLU A 96 -7.27 3.92 -1.69
C GLU A 96 -8.11 4.48 -0.55
N THR A 97 -9.37 4.05 -0.38
CA THR A 97 -10.20 4.50 0.76
C THR A 97 -9.68 3.94 2.09
N VAL A 98 -9.17 2.71 2.11
CA VAL A 98 -8.60 2.08 3.31
C VAL A 98 -7.25 2.71 3.65
N TRP A 99 -6.39 3.00 2.68
CA TRP A 99 -5.12 3.67 2.93
C TRP A 99 -5.29 5.12 3.38
N ARG A 100 -6.30 5.81 2.85
CA ARG A 100 -6.74 7.09 3.40
C ARG A 100 -7.22 6.96 4.84
N TYR A 101 -8.04 5.95 5.16
CA TYR A 101 -8.44 5.64 6.53
C TYR A 101 -7.22 5.45 7.42
N LEU A 102 -6.22 4.65 7.00
CA LEU A 102 -5.03 4.36 7.79
C LEU A 102 -4.22 5.63 8.07
N CYS A 103 -4.11 6.53 7.09
CA CYS A 103 -3.50 7.84 7.30
C CYS A 103 -4.27 8.66 8.35
N ILE A 104 -5.60 8.76 8.23
CA ILE A 104 -6.43 9.51 9.18
C ILE A 104 -6.39 8.89 10.58
N ALA A 105 -6.34 7.55 10.68
CA ALA A 105 -6.23 6.86 11.96
C ALA A 105 -4.94 7.24 12.69
N ARG A 106 -3.84 7.44 11.96
CA ARG A 106 -2.56 7.91 12.53
C ARG A 106 -2.57 9.38 12.93
N ILE A 107 -3.44 10.21 12.34
CA ILE A 107 -3.59 11.63 12.68
C ILE A 107 -4.56 11.84 13.85
N ASP A 108 -5.72 11.20 13.78
CA ASP A 108 -6.90 11.53 14.59
C ASP A 108 -7.56 10.32 15.27
N GLY A 109 -7.05 9.11 15.06
CA GLY A 109 -7.61 7.87 15.62
C GLY A 109 -8.67 7.19 14.76
N VAL A 110 -8.93 5.92 15.10
CA VAL A 110 -9.78 4.99 14.33
C VAL A 110 -11.23 5.44 14.20
N GLU A 111 -11.78 6.12 15.20
CA GLU A 111 -13.17 6.60 15.17
C GLU A 111 -13.36 7.67 14.08
N LYS A 112 -12.47 8.68 14.04
CA LYS A 112 -12.52 9.73 13.01
C LYS A 112 -12.20 9.17 11.63
N ALA A 113 -11.26 8.23 11.53
CA ALA A 113 -10.96 7.53 10.30
C ALA A 113 -12.21 6.80 9.75
N ARG A 114 -12.90 6.02 10.59
CA ARG A 114 -14.12 5.28 10.24
C ARG A 114 -15.25 6.19 9.77
N ASN A 115 -15.48 7.28 10.49
CA ASN A 115 -16.50 8.27 10.12
C ASN A 115 -16.18 9.03 8.82
N SER A 116 -14.92 8.99 8.38
CA SER A 116 -14.46 9.62 7.14
C SER A 116 -14.33 8.66 5.96
N LEU A 117 -14.66 7.37 6.13
CA LEU A 117 -14.49 6.35 5.10
C LEU A 117 -15.33 6.68 3.86
N LEU A 118 -14.68 6.76 2.70
CA LEU A 118 -15.35 7.12 1.45
C LEU A 118 -16.00 5.88 0.85
N THR A 119 -17.28 6.00 0.45
CA THR A 119 -18.07 4.89 -0.08
C THR A 119 -17.52 4.38 -1.41
N VAL A 120 -17.18 3.10 -1.44
CA VAL A 120 -16.77 2.39 -2.65
C VAL A 120 -17.95 1.57 -3.18
N ARG A 121 -18.34 1.80 -4.44
CA ARG A 121 -19.61 1.26 -4.96
C ARG A 121 -19.53 -0.15 -5.53
N ASN A 122 -18.40 -0.59 -6.10
CA ASN A 122 -18.29 -1.89 -6.79
C ASN A 122 -16.82 -2.32 -7.00
N ASP A 123 -16.08 -2.68 -5.95
CA ASP A 123 -14.82 -3.39 -6.16
C ASP A 123 -15.11 -4.82 -6.63
N PRO A 124 -14.53 -5.32 -7.74
CA PRO A 124 -14.80 -6.66 -8.24
C PRO A 124 -14.27 -7.77 -7.33
N ARG A 125 -13.26 -7.49 -6.50
CA ARG A 125 -12.60 -8.45 -5.60
C ARG A 125 -13.47 -8.66 -4.35
N GLN A 126 -13.90 -9.89 -4.07
CA GLN A 126 -14.75 -10.15 -2.90
C GLN A 126 -13.99 -9.89 -1.61
N ILE A 127 -12.72 -10.27 -1.55
CA ILE A 127 -11.87 -9.97 -0.39
C ILE A 127 -11.83 -8.48 -0.07
N MET A 128 -11.72 -7.61 -1.09
CA MET A 128 -11.64 -6.17 -0.86
C MET A 128 -12.96 -5.59 -0.36
N ARG A 129 -14.11 -6.08 -0.84
CA ARG A 129 -15.41 -5.69 -0.27
C ARG A 129 -15.49 -6.06 1.22
N SER A 130 -15.01 -7.24 1.59
CA SER A 130 -14.97 -7.68 2.99
C SER A 130 -14.01 -6.84 3.85
N VAL A 131 -12.85 -6.45 3.29
CA VAL A 131 -11.93 -5.50 3.93
C VAL A 131 -12.60 -4.14 4.16
N TYR A 132 -13.31 -3.61 3.17
CA TYR A 132 -14.08 -2.38 3.34
C TYR A 132 -15.09 -2.51 4.49
N ASP A 133 -15.84 -3.61 4.52
CA ASP A 133 -16.85 -3.85 5.57
C ASP A 133 -16.21 -3.93 6.96
N LEU A 134 -15.02 -4.52 7.12
CA LEU A 134 -14.30 -4.55 8.39
C LEU A 134 -13.97 -3.12 8.88
N TYR A 135 -13.39 -2.30 8.00
CA TYR A 135 -13.01 -0.93 8.32
C TYR A 135 -14.22 -0.02 8.54
N ALA A 136 -15.35 -0.31 7.88
CA ALA A 136 -16.63 0.35 8.12
C ALA A 136 -17.28 -0.11 9.45
N GLY A 137 -16.94 -1.30 9.96
CA GLY A 137 -17.52 -1.88 11.18
C GLY A 137 -18.75 -2.74 10.94
N ASN A 138 -18.90 -3.22 9.71
CA ASN A 138 -20.03 -4.01 9.24
C ASN A 138 -19.78 -5.53 9.31
N CYS A 139 -18.54 -5.96 9.53
CA CYS A 139 -18.19 -7.38 9.71
C CYS A 139 -17.05 -7.57 10.72
N THR A 140 -16.75 -8.83 11.02
CA THR A 140 -15.67 -9.25 11.93
C THR A 140 -14.40 -9.63 11.16
N THR A 141 -13.29 -9.80 11.87
CA THR A 141 -12.04 -10.28 11.26
C THR A 141 -12.16 -11.73 10.77
N ASP A 142 -12.99 -12.55 11.40
CA ASP A 142 -13.23 -13.94 10.98
C ASP A 142 -13.94 -13.99 9.63
N ASP A 143 -14.91 -13.09 9.39
CA ASP A 143 -15.59 -12.98 8.09
C ASP A 143 -14.60 -12.68 6.96
N VAL A 144 -13.61 -11.80 7.20
CA VAL A 144 -12.57 -11.46 6.21
C VAL A 144 -11.63 -12.64 5.97
N LEU A 145 -11.31 -13.42 7.01
CA LEU A 145 -10.48 -14.62 6.88
C LEU A 145 -11.19 -15.72 6.09
N ASP A 146 -12.49 -15.94 6.33
CA ASP A 146 -13.29 -16.91 5.59
C ASP A 146 -13.35 -16.58 4.10
N VAL A 147 -13.58 -15.30 3.76
CA VAL A 147 -13.52 -14.84 2.37
C VAL A 147 -12.11 -15.04 1.79
N GLY A 148 -11.07 -14.66 2.52
CA GLY A 148 -9.68 -14.83 2.10
C GLY A 148 -9.32 -16.30 1.82
N GLN A 149 -9.78 -17.22 2.66
CA GLN A 149 -9.59 -18.65 2.46
C GLN A 149 -10.26 -19.15 1.18
N SER A 150 -11.48 -18.68 0.91
CA SER A 150 -12.25 -19.09 -0.28
C SER A 150 -11.61 -18.65 -1.61
N GLU A 151 -10.82 -17.56 -1.61
CA GLU A 151 -10.14 -17.02 -2.79
C GLU A 151 -8.67 -17.51 -2.92
N GLY A 152 -8.27 -18.51 -2.12
CA GLY A 152 -6.94 -19.15 -2.23
C GLY A 152 -5.79 -18.24 -1.78
N VAL A 153 -4.63 -18.34 -2.44
CA VAL A 153 -3.41 -17.64 -1.98
C VAL A 153 -3.57 -16.13 -2.05
N LYS A 154 -4.23 -15.60 -3.09
CA LYS A 154 -4.45 -14.16 -3.25
C LYS A 154 -5.43 -13.63 -2.19
N GLY A 155 -6.53 -14.33 -1.95
CA GLY A 155 -7.47 -13.97 -0.88
C GLY A 155 -6.81 -13.96 0.50
N ASN A 156 -6.05 -15.02 0.82
CA ASN A 156 -5.32 -15.11 2.08
C ASN A 156 -4.27 -14.01 2.23
N PHE A 157 -3.58 -13.65 1.16
CA PHE A 157 -2.64 -12.53 1.19
C PHE A 157 -3.36 -11.23 1.61
N TYR A 158 -4.43 -10.86 0.91
CA TYR A 158 -5.13 -9.61 1.16
C TYR A 158 -5.85 -9.60 2.52
N SER A 159 -6.45 -10.72 2.94
CA SER A 159 -7.09 -10.82 4.26
C SER A 159 -6.06 -10.58 5.37
N HIS A 160 -4.92 -11.25 5.33
CA HIS A 160 -3.90 -11.11 6.37
C HIS A 160 -3.20 -9.75 6.32
N LEU A 161 -2.94 -9.20 5.14
CA LEU A 161 -2.37 -7.85 5.03
C LEU A 161 -3.28 -6.82 5.72
N TYR A 162 -4.57 -6.80 5.36
CA TYR A 162 -5.48 -5.77 5.84
C TYR A 162 -5.93 -5.98 7.29
N LEU A 163 -5.95 -7.22 7.80
CA LEU A 163 -6.09 -7.49 9.24
C LEU A 163 -4.87 -6.98 10.03
N GLY A 164 -3.66 -7.20 9.51
CA GLY A 164 -2.45 -6.70 10.15
C GLY A 164 -2.45 -5.18 10.29
N LEU A 165 -2.79 -4.47 9.21
CA LEU A 165 -2.94 -3.01 9.20
C LEU A 165 -4.09 -2.53 10.10
N TYR A 166 -5.20 -3.27 10.13
CA TYR A 166 -6.35 -2.96 10.99
C TYR A 166 -5.97 -3.03 12.47
N TYR A 167 -5.33 -4.12 12.89
CA TYR A 167 -4.89 -4.29 14.26
C TYR A 167 -3.80 -3.28 14.66
N GLU A 168 -2.91 -2.89 13.75
CA GLU A 168 -1.94 -1.82 14.02
C GLU A 168 -2.66 -0.50 14.29
N ALA A 169 -3.67 -0.14 13.48
CA ALA A 169 -4.46 1.08 13.67
C ALA A 169 -5.24 1.07 15.01
N GLU A 170 -5.69 -0.11 15.46
CA GLU A 170 -6.34 -0.33 16.77
C GLU A 170 -5.34 -0.47 17.94
N ASN A 171 -4.03 -0.25 17.71
CA ASN A 171 -2.94 -0.41 18.68
C ASN A 171 -2.76 -1.84 19.24
N ASN A 172 -3.24 -2.87 18.55
CA ASN A 172 -3.00 -4.26 18.88
C ASN A 172 -1.79 -4.80 18.10
N LEU A 173 -0.58 -4.50 18.59
CA LEU A 173 0.67 -4.80 17.89
C LEU A 173 0.98 -6.30 17.78
N GLU A 174 0.51 -7.11 18.74
CA GLU A 174 0.73 -8.57 18.72
C GLU A 174 0.03 -9.21 17.52
N LEU A 175 -1.27 -8.93 17.36
CA LEU A 175 -2.02 -9.41 16.20
C LEU A 175 -1.56 -8.74 14.91
N ALA A 176 -1.23 -7.45 14.94
CA ALA A 176 -0.70 -6.75 13.77
C ALA A 176 0.55 -7.46 13.22
N GLN A 177 1.51 -7.78 14.10
CA GLN A 177 2.71 -8.53 13.74
C GLN A 177 2.35 -9.90 13.18
N GLU A 178 1.50 -10.66 13.87
CA GLU A 178 1.11 -12.01 13.45
C GLU A 178 0.59 -12.02 12.01
N TYR A 179 -0.36 -11.14 11.70
CA TYR A 179 -1.02 -11.10 10.40
C TYR A 179 -0.12 -10.54 9.30
N ILE A 180 0.66 -9.46 9.55
CA ILE A 180 1.62 -8.95 8.55
C ILE A 180 2.70 -9.99 8.24
N VAL A 181 3.25 -10.66 9.25
CA VAL A 181 4.28 -11.69 9.04
C VAL A 181 3.72 -12.86 8.24
N LYS A 182 2.48 -13.32 8.52
CA LYS A 182 1.80 -14.35 7.72
C LYS A 182 1.58 -13.91 6.27
N ALA A 183 1.07 -12.69 6.04
CA ALA A 183 0.89 -12.14 4.70
C ALA A 183 2.20 -12.12 3.91
N ALA A 184 3.28 -11.63 4.54
CA ALA A 184 4.59 -11.51 3.93
C ALA A 184 5.24 -12.88 3.63
N ASN A 185 5.21 -13.82 4.57
CA ASN A 185 5.99 -15.04 4.51
C ASN A 185 5.24 -16.23 3.88
N ASN A 186 3.93 -16.33 4.10
CA ASN A 186 3.16 -17.53 3.76
C ASN A 186 2.33 -17.37 2.48
N TYR A 187 1.97 -16.14 2.11
CA TYR A 187 1.06 -15.86 0.99
C TYR A 187 1.71 -14.98 -0.07
N LYS A 188 2.84 -15.44 -0.61
CA LYS A 188 3.53 -14.72 -1.68
C LYS A 188 2.70 -14.67 -2.97
N ILE A 189 2.51 -13.46 -3.50
CA ILE A 189 1.88 -13.19 -4.79
C ILE A 189 2.77 -12.28 -5.65
N ASP A 190 2.57 -12.29 -6.97
CA ASP A 190 3.25 -11.39 -7.92
C ASP A 190 2.48 -10.06 -8.03
N ASP A 191 2.50 -9.30 -6.94
CA ASP A 191 1.73 -8.07 -6.76
C ASP A 191 2.58 -7.04 -5.99
N TYR A 192 2.36 -5.76 -6.27
CA TYR A 192 3.03 -4.67 -5.57
C TYR A 192 2.74 -4.71 -4.06
N MET A 193 1.52 -5.09 -3.68
CA MET A 193 1.10 -5.15 -2.29
C MET A 193 1.86 -6.22 -1.48
N TRP A 194 2.33 -7.30 -2.11
CA TRP A 194 3.18 -8.26 -1.41
C TRP A 194 4.51 -7.63 -0.97
N TYR A 195 5.09 -6.77 -1.80
CA TYR A 195 6.27 -6.02 -1.40
C TYR A 195 5.96 -5.01 -0.31
N LEU A 196 4.77 -4.40 -0.31
CA LEU A 196 4.34 -3.55 0.80
C LEU A 196 4.32 -4.32 2.12
N ALA A 197 3.82 -5.56 2.14
CA ALA A 197 3.86 -6.40 3.35
C ALA A 197 5.30 -6.67 3.82
N GLN A 198 6.24 -6.89 2.89
CA GLN A 198 7.66 -7.01 3.22
C GLN A 198 8.26 -5.72 3.77
N VAL A 199 7.98 -4.58 3.13
CA VAL A 199 8.45 -3.25 3.57
C VAL A 199 7.91 -2.94 4.96
N HIS A 200 6.62 -3.19 5.19
CA HIS A 200 6.00 -3.02 6.50
C HIS A 200 6.72 -3.82 7.58
N LYS A 201 6.86 -5.13 7.36
CA LYS A 201 7.55 -6.04 8.26
C LYS A 201 8.99 -5.59 8.52
N THR A 202 9.72 -5.18 7.49
CA THR A 202 11.10 -4.70 7.59
C THR A 202 11.21 -3.42 8.42
N LEU A 203 10.38 -2.41 8.12
CA LEU A 203 10.42 -1.11 8.82
C LEU A 203 9.99 -1.25 10.29
N ARG A 204 9.09 -2.19 10.60
CA ARG A 204 8.67 -2.51 11.97
C ARG A 204 9.59 -3.49 12.69
N GLN A 205 10.58 -4.05 12.01
CA GLN A 205 11.49 -5.08 12.53
C GLN A 205 10.76 -6.33 13.05
N TRP A 206 9.66 -6.68 12.39
CA TRP A 206 8.85 -7.84 12.74
C TRP A 206 9.40 -9.12 12.11
N SER A 207 9.34 -10.22 12.86
CA SER A 207 9.88 -11.53 12.49
C SER A 207 8.83 -12.61 12.55
#